data_AF-A0A524N6K6-F1
#
_entry.id   AF-A0A524N6K6-F1
#
_cell.length_a   1.000
_cell.length_b   1.000
_cell.length_c   1.000
_cell.angle_alpha   90.00
_cell.angle_beta   90.00
_cell.angle_gamma   90.00
#
_symmetry.space_group_name_H-M   'P 1'
#
loop_
_entity.id
_entity.type
_entity.pdbx_description
1 polymer ?
#
loop_
_entity_poly.entity_id
_entity_poly.type
_entity_poly.pdbx_seq_one_letter_code
_entity_poly.pdbx_strand_id
1 'polypeptide(L)'
;MGTVYRGNKALDGVFAKRGESSLVALISGMLTESRHFGQIRLILLDDGLSDYVGAAELWENTGKPVLMQVKDDSFDSRHMFLYKDRVFLAAGIDEASARRVLDVIYGDSECEALRIAGIILRGIGALHNV
;
A
#
# COMPACT_ATOMS: atom_id res chain seq x y z
N MET A 1 -5.50 8.01 2.82
CA MET A 1 -5.15 7.56 4.18
C MET A 1 -4.11 6.46 4.06
N GLY A 2 -3.20 6.35 5.02
CA GLY A 2 -2.23 5.25 5.09
C GLY A 2 -1.89 4.93 6.55
N THR A 3 -1.28 3.77 6.79
CA THR A 3 -0.86 3.36 8.13
C THR A 3 0.54 2.77 8.09
N VAL A 4 1.32 2.99 9.14
CA VAL A 4 2.62 2.35 9.33
C VAL A 4 2.44 1.17 10.26
N TYR A 5 2.90 0.01 9.82
CA TYR A 5 2.91 -1.21 10.62
C TYR A 5 4.32 -1.75 10.76
N ARG A 6 4.60 -2.32 11.93
CA ARG A 6 5.81 -3.10 12.17
C ARG A 6 5.52 -4.58 11.93
N GLY A 7 5.72 -5.01 10.68
CA GLY A 7 5.32 -6.35 10.23
C GLY A 7 3.80 -6.50 10.36
N ASN A 8 3.35 -7.51 11.10
CA ASN A 8 1.94 -7.73 11.45
C ASN A 8 1.61 -7.46 12.94
N LYS A 9 2.51 -6.80 13.68
CA LYS A 9 2.44 -6.77 15.15
C LYS A 9 1.79 -5.54 15.76
N ALA A 10 2.11 -4.36 15.23
CA ALA A 10 1.72 -3.10 15.86
C ALA A 10 1.55 -1.99 14.82
N LEU A 11 0.54 -1.15 15.04
CA LEU A 11 0.34 0.13 14.37
C LEU A 11 1.29 1.16 14.96
N ASP A 12 2.26 1.62 14.18
CA ASP A 12 3.26 2.61 14.59
C ASP A 12 2.85 4.05 14.20
N GLY A 13 1.89 4.22 13.29
CA GLY A 13 1.39 5.54 12.90
C GLY A 13 0.31 5.52 11.82
N VAL A 14 -0.35 6.66 11.65
CA VAL A 14 -1.38 6.89 10.63
C VAL A 14 -0.99 8.13 9.83
N PHE A 15 -1.17 8.06 8.51
CA PHE A 15 -0.96 9.15 7.58
C PHE A 15 -2.28 9.60 6.95
N ALA A 16 -2.46 10.91 6.89
CA ALA A 16 -3.56 11.56 6.21
C ALA A 16 -3.01 12.76 5.44
N LYS A 17 -3.28 12.82 4.14
CA LYS A 17 -3.02 13.99 3.32
C LYS A 17 -4.18 14.19 2.38
N ARG A 18 -4.62 15.44 2.25
CA ARG A 18 -5.59 15.91 1.26
C ARG A 18 -4.92 17.01 0.45
N GLY A 19 -5.19 17.07 -0.84
CA GLY A 19 -4.71 18.12 -1.72
C GLY A 19 -5.27 17.96 -3.12
N GLU A 20 -4.87 18.87 -4.00
CA GLU A 20 -5.37 18.98 -5.38
C GLU A 20 -4.39 18.38 -6.42
N SER A 21 -3.21 17.93 -5.97
CA SER A 21 -2.21 17.27 -6.82
C SER A 21 -2.62 15.84 -7.19
N SER A 22 -1.88 15.22 -8.12
CA SER A 22 -2.07 13.80 -8.45
C SER A 22 -1.95 12.92 -7.20
N LEU A 23 -2.68 11.81 -7.17
CA LEU A 23 -2.66 10.89 -6.02
C LEU A 23 -1.25 10.35 -5.75
N VAL A 24 -0.48 10.06 -6.79
CA VAL A 24 0.93 9.63 -6.65
C VAL A 24 1.77 10.72 -5.97
N ALA A 25 1.63 11.99 -6.37
CA ALA A 25 2.36 13.10 -5.75
C ALA A 25 1.93 13.31 -4.28
N LEU A 26 0.63 13.20 -3.99
CA LEU A 26 0.12 13.30 -2.62
C LEU A 26 0.65 12.18 -1.73
N ILE A 27 0.61 10.93 -2.19
CA ILE A 27 1.14 9.79 -1.45
C ILE A 27 2.65 9.91 -1.28
N SER A 28 3.37 10.25 -2.34
CA SER A 28 4.83 10.41 -2.30
C SER A 28 5.23 11.48 -1.30
N GLY A 29 4.62 12.67 -1.36
CA GLY A 29 4.87 13.76 -0.40
C GLY A 29 4.49 13.38 1.02
N MET A 30 3.34 12.72 1.22
CA MET A 30 2.91 12.23 2.54
C MET A 30 3.92 11.25 3.15
N LEU A 31 4.53 10.40 2.33
CA LEU A 31 5.54 9.46 2.77
C LEU A 31 6.88 10.14 3.05
N THR A 32 7.37 11.01 2.17
CA THR A 32 8.68 11.65 2.31
C THR A 32 8.73 12.68 3.45
N GLU A 33 7.61 13.33 3.74
CA GLU A 33 7.46 14.26 4.87
C GLU A 33 7.33 13.52 6.23
N SER A 34 7.14 12.20 6.21
CA SER A 34 6.95 11.40 7.42
C SER A 34 8.25 11.16 8.18
N ARG A 35 8.22 11.31 9.51
CA ARG A 35 9.30 10.85 10.40
C ARG A 35 9.63 9.35 10.26
N HIS A 36 8.69 8.55 9.76
CA HIS A 36 8.85 7.12 9.57
C HIS A 36 9.47 6.77 8.22
N PHE A 37 9.67 7.73 7.30
CA PHE A 37 10.14 7.46 5.93
C PHE A 37 11.41 6.61 5.87
N GLY A 38 12.41 6.91 6.72
CA GLY A 38 13.65 6.14 6.82
C GLY A 38 13.47 4.70 7.30
N GLN A 39 12.38 4.41 8.01
CA GLN A 39 12.04 3.11 8.59
C GLN A 39 11.11 2.29 7.69
N ILE A 40 10.35 2.93 6.80
CA ILE A 40 9.50 2.25 5.83
C ILE A 40 10.38 1.42 4.88
N ARG A 41 10.07 0.12 4.79
CA ARG A 41 10.76 -0.85 3.94
C ARG A 41 9.91 -1.34 2.76
N LEU A 42 8.61 -1.10 2.80
CA LEU A 42 7.64 -1.54 1.81
C LEU A 42 6.42 -0.61 1.87
N ILE A 43 5.84 -0.33 0.71
CA ILE A 43 4.54 0.32 0.58
C ILE A 43 3.54 -0.73 0.08
N LEU A 44 2.37 -0.80 0.72
CA LEU A 44 1.25 -1.62 0.28
C LEU A 44 0.15 -0.69 -0.23
N LEU A 45 -0.38 -1.00 -1.42
CA LEU A 45 -1.53 -0.31 -2.00
C LEU A 45 -2.70 -1.27 -2.16
N ASP A 46 -3.88 -0.74 -1.88
CA ASP A 46 -5.17 -1.38 -2.06
C ASP A 46 -5.58 -1.37 -3.54
N ASP A 47 -6.40 -2.33 -3.96
CA ASP A 47 -6.88 -2.46 -5.34
C ASP A 47 -7.78 -1.30 -5.77
N GLY A 48 -8.43 -0.60 -4.82
CA GLY A 48 -9.16 0.62 -5.11
C GLY A 48 -8.29 1.79 -5.64
N LEU A 49 -6.96 1.68 -5.55
CA LEU A 49 -6.02 2.68 -6.04
C LEU A 49 -5.35 2.31 -7.37
N SER A 50 -5.56 1.09 -7.89
CA SER A 50 -4.83 0.59 -9.08
C SER A 50 -5.03 1.44 -10.32
N ASP A 51 -6.22 2.04 -10.46
CA ASP A 51 -6.60 2.84 -11.63
C ASP A 51 -6.05 4.28 -11.56
N TYR A 52 -5.51 4.68 -10.40
CA TYR A 52 -5.11 6.07 -10.13
C TYR A 52 -3.65 6.25 -9.71
N VAL A 53 -2.98 5.16 -9.29
CA VAL A 53 -1.64 5.20 -8.72
C VAL A 53 -0.77 4.15 -9.41
N GLY A 54 0.26 4.59 -10.13
CA GLY A 54 1.26 3.70 -10.70
C GLY A 54 2.26 3.24 -9.64
N ALA A 55 2.36 1.94 -9.39
CA ALA A 55 3.33 1.40 -8.43
C ALA A 55 4.80 1.68 -8.83
N ALA A 56 5.10 1.65 -10.13
CA ALA A 56 6.42 2.00 -10.65
C ALA A 56 6.78 3.46 -10.38
N GLU A 57 5.87 4.39 -10.70
CA GLU A 57 6.04 5.82 -10.43
C GLU A 57 6.21 6.10 -8.92
N LEU A 58 5.43 5.41 -8.08
CA LEU A 58 5.56 5.55 -6.63
C LEU A 58 6.90 5.02 -6.11
N TRP A 59 7.39 3.91 -6.67
CA TRP A 59 8.72 3.39 -6.35
C TRP A 59 9.82 4.37 -6.76
N GLU A 60 9.75 4.93 -7.97
CA GLU A 60 10.70 5.93 -8.47
C GLU A 60 10.74 7.18 -7.59
N ASN A 61 9.58 7.66 -7.16
CA ASN A 61 9.48 8.88 -6.34
C ASN A 61 9.91 8.68 -4.88
N THR A 62 9.76 7.47 -4.33
CA THR A 62 10.00 7.21 -2.90
C THR A 62 11.26 6.38 -2.64
N GLY A 63 11.80 5.70 -3.66
CA GLY A 63 12.85 4.70 -3.51
C GLY A 63 12.43 3.50 -2.64
N LYS A 64 11.14 3.34 -2.34
CA LYS A 64 10.63 2.24 -1.51
C LYS A 64 9.97 1.19 -2.40
N PRO A 65 10.22 -0.11 -2.18
CA PRO A 65 9.48 -1.16 -2.85
C PRO A 65 7.97 -1.03 -2.62
N VAL A 66 7.20 -1.31 -3.67
CA VAL A 66 5.73 -1.20 -3.67
C VAL A 66 5.14 -2.56 -4.05
N LEU A 67 4.16 -3.02 -3.27
CA LEU A 67 3.23 -4.07 -3.66
C LEU A 67 1.83 -3.48 -3.74
N MET A 68 1.19 -3.64 -4.89
CA MET A 68 -0.15 -3.15 -5.14
C MET A 68 -1.08 -4.32 -5.42
N GLN A 69 -2.17 -4.42 -4.68
CA GLN A 69 -3.26 -5.31 -5.06
C GLN A 69 -3.89 -4.78 -6.35
N VAL A 70 -4.21 -5.67 -7.27
CA VAL A 70 -4.85 -5.32 -8.54
C VAL A 70 -6.05 -6.21 -8.79
N LYS A 71 -7.00 -5.70 -9.58
CA LYS A 71 -8.13 -6.47 -10.06
C LYS A 71 -7.65 -7.51 -11.09
N ASP A 72 -8.23 -8.70 -11.03
CA ASP A 72 -7.84 -9.87 -11.85
C ASP A 72 -7.97 -9.65 -13.37
N ASP A 73 -8.73 -8.65 -13.80
CA ASP A 73 -9.05 -8.36 -15.19
C ASP A 73 -7.86 -7.82 -16.01
N SER A 74 -6.73 -7.52 -15.37
CA SER A 74 -5.54 -6.91 -15.99
C SER A 74 -4.24 -7.68 -15.77
N PHE A 75 -4.33 -9.01 -15.56
CA PHE A 75 -3.17 -9.84 -15.21
C PHE A 75 -2.05 -9.88 -16.29
N ASP A 76 -0.86 -9.35 -15.95
CA ASP A 76 0.38 -9.49 -16.72
C ASP A 76 1.44 -10.24 -15.90
N SER A 77 1.71 -11.50 -16.22
CA SER A 77 2.63 -12.38 -15.49
C SER A 77 4.08 -11.91 -15.43
N ARG A 78 4.47 -10.87 -16.20
CA ARG A 78 5.84 -10.31 -16.14
C ARG A 78 6.04 -9.41 -14.93
N HIS A 79 4.97 -8.81 -14.42
CA HIS A 79 5.00 -7.83 -13.34
C HIS A 79 4.04 -8.15 -12.21
N MET A 80 3.15 -9.12 -12.42
CA MET A 80 2.13 -9.54 -11.50
C MET A 80 2.30 -11.01 -11.12
N PHE A 81 1.93 -11.33 -9.89
CA PHE A 81 1.90 -12.69 -9.39
C PHE A 81 0.69 -12.93 -8.50
N LEU A 82 0.18 -14.16 -8.53
CA LEU A 82 -0.87 -14.61 -7.63
C LEU A 82 -0.27 -14.96 -6.27
N TYR A 83 -0.86 -14.42 -5.20
CA TYR A 83 -0.56 -14.78 -3.83
C TYR A 83 -1.86 -15.07 -3.08
N LYS A 84 -2.04 -16.34 -2.66
CA LYS A 84 -3.30 -16.88 -2.16
C LYS A 84 -4.43 -16.64 -3.18
N ASP A 85 -5.38 -15.78 -2.86
CA ASP A 85 -6.57 -15.44 -3.62
C ASP A 85 -6.52 -14.03 -4.23
N ARG A 86 -5.35 -13.38 -4.24
CA ARG A 86 -5.17 -12.01 -4.74
C ARG A 86 -3.99 -11.87 -5.69
N VAL A 87 -4.14 -11.00 -6.67
CA VAL A 87 -3.04 -10.62 -7.57
C VAL A 87 -2.33 -9.39 -7.03
N PHE A 88 -1.01 -9.47 -7.04
CA PHE A 88 -0.13 -8.36 -6.68
C PHE A 88 0.73 -7.94 -7.86
N LEU A 89 0.81 -6.65 -8.09
CA LEU A 89 1.82 -6.01 -8.91
C LEU A 89 2.97 -5.55 -8.01
N ALA A 90 4.21 -5.87 -8.39
CA ALA A 90 5.41 -5.48 -7.65
C ALA A 90 6.25 -4.45 -8.41
N ALA A 91 6.74 -3.43 -7.70
CA ALA A 91 7.72 -2.47 -8.19
C ALA A 91 8.88 -2.33 -7.19
N GLY A 92 10.12 -2.37 -7.68
CA GLY A 92 11.32 -2.26 -6.84
C GLY A 92 11.61 -3.47 -5.94
N ILE A 93 10.95 -4.61 -6.17
CA ILE A 93 11.15 -5.88 -5.46
C ILE A 93 10.85 -7.06 -6.40
N ASP A 94 11.65 -8.11 -6.32
CA ASP A 94 11.41 -9.36 -7.07
C ASP A 94 10.29 -10.20 -6.43
N GLU A 95 9.67 -11.07 -7.22
CA GLU A 95 8.56 -11.92 -6.77
C GLU A 95 8.93 -12.77 -5.54
N ALA A 96 10.10 -13.40 -5.53
CA ALA A 96 10.50 -14.29 -4.44
C ALA A 96 10.63 -13.52 -3.12
N SER A 97 11.20 -12.31 -3.16
CA SER A 97 11.28 -11.40 -2.02
C SER A 97 9.91 -10.88 -1.61
N ALA A 98 9.05 -10.52 -2.56
CA ALA A 98 7.70 -10.06 -2.30
C ALA A 98 6.86 -11.13 -1.58
N ARG A 99 6.94 -12.40 -2.03
CA ARG A 99 6.28 -13.54 -1.38
C ARG A 99 6.73 -13.71 0.07
N ARG A 100 8.04 -13.69 0.33
CA ARG A 100 8.58 -13.79 1.70
C ARG A 100 8.09 -12.66 2.60
N VAL A 101 7.93 -11.45 2.06
CA VAL A 101 7.38 -10.33 2.82
C VAL A 101 5.91 -10.56 3.10
N LEU A 102 5.12 -10.95 2.10
CA LEU A 102 3.69 -11.26 2.24
C LEU A 102 3.45 -12.37 3.27
N ASP A 103 4.30 -13.40 3.33
CA ASP A 103 4.22 -14.46 4.34
C ASP A 103 4.29 -13.95 5.79
N VAL A 104 4.88 -12.77 6.00
CA VAL A 104 5.02 -12.13 7.32
C VAL A 104 3.87 -11.17 7.63
N ILE A 105 3.36 -10.46 6.62
CA ILE A 105 2.42 -9.34 6.80
C ILE A 105 0.96 -9.68 6.46
N TYR A 106 0.73 -10.73 5.69
CA TYR A 106 -0.58 -11.13 5.22
C TYR A 106 -1.24 -11.99 6.31
N GLY A 107 -2.37 -11.54 6.84
CA GLY A 107 -3.15 -12.26 7.85
C GLY A 107 -4.05 -13.35 7.26
N ASP A 108 -5.23 -13.50 7.82
CA ASP A 108 -6.19 -14.52 7.37
C ASP A 108 -6.82 -14.15 6.02
N SER A 109 -7.17 -12.89 5.80
CA SER A 109 -7.92 -12.43 4.60
C SER A 109 -7.31 -11.24 3.84
N GLU A 110 -6.37 -10.52 4.47
CA GLU A 110 -5.69 -9.36 3.88
C GLU A 110 -4.45 -8.95 4.71
N CYS A 111 -3.67 -7.99 4.21
CA CYS A 111 -2.60 -7.37 4.98
C CYS A 111 -3.17 -6.43 6.04
N GLU A 112 -2.76 -6.59 7.31
CA GLU A 112 -3.29 -5.84 8.45
C GLU A 112 -3.22 -4.31 8.29
N ALA A 113 -2.15 -3.82 7.65
CA ALA A 113 -2.01 -2.40 7.35
C ALA A 113 -3.12 -1.87 6.45
N LEU A 114 -3.51 -2.63 5.41
CA LEU A 114 -4.58 -2.24 4.49
C LEU A 114 -5.94 -2.31 5.20
N ARG A 115 -6.19 -3.38 5.94
CA ARG A 115 -7.41 -3.56 6.75
C ARG A 115 -7.68 -2.36 7.65
N ILE A 116 -6.65 -1.95 8.38
CA ILE A 116 -6.76 -0.90 9.39
C ILE A 116 -6.85 0.48 8.74
N ALA A 117 -6.11 0.72 7.65
CA ALA A 117 -6.30 1.93 6.85
C ALA A 117 -7.76 2.05 6.36
N GLY A 118 -8.37 0.95 5.89
CA GLY A 118 -9.76 0.89 5.47
C GLY A 118 -10.75 1.14 6.61
N ILE A 119 -10.53 0.56 7.79
CA ILE A 119 -11.36 0.80 8.99
C ILE A 119 -11.32 2.27 9.40
N ILE A 120 -10.13 2.86 9.47
CA ILE A 120 -9.96 4.28 9.84
C ILE A 120 -10.65 5.17 8.81
N LEU A 121 -10.46 4.91 7.51
CA LEU A 121 -11.08 5.69 6.45
C LEU A 121 -12.61 5.66 6.52
N ARG A 122 -13.21 4.47 6.73
CA ARG A 122 -14.66 4.33 6.91
C ARG A 122 -15.16 5.05 8.16
N GLY A 123 -14.40 4.99 9.26
CA GLY A 123 -14.73 5.71 10.50
C GLY A 123 -14.73 7.23 10.31
N ILE A 124 -13.73 7.78 9.61
CA ILE A 124 -13.70 9.22 9.28
C ILE A 124 -14.88 9.59 8.39
N GLY A 125 -15.19 8.79 7.36
CA GLY A 125 -16.33 9.02 6.48
C GLY A 125 -17.67 9.04 7.22
N ALA A 126 -17.85 8.16 8.22
CA ALA A 126 -19.05 8.13 9.05
C ALA A 126 -19.18 9.39 9.92
N LEU A 127 -18.08 9.88 10.50
CA LEU A 127 -18.08 11.09 11.33
C LEU A 127 -18.38 12.39 10.55
N HIS A 128 -18.02 12.42 9.26
CA HIS A 128 -18.30 13.56 8.38
C HIS A 128 -19.77 13.63 7.90
N ASN A 129 -20.53 12.54 8.06
CA ASN A 129 -21.94 12.43 7.68
C ASN A 129 -22.90 12.61 8.88
N VAL A 130 -22.40 13.16 10.01
CA VAL A 130 -23.19 13.51 11.21
C VAL A 130 -23.34 15.02 11.32
#